data_AF-A0A1E7EII0-F1
#
_entry.id   AF-A0A1E7EII0-F1
#
_cell.length_a   1.000
_cell.length_b   1.000
_cell.length_c   1.000
_cell.angle_alpha   90.00
_cell.angle_beta   90.00
_cell.angle_gamma   90.00
#
_symmetry.space_group_name_H-M   'P 1'
#
loop_
_entity.id
_entity.type
_entity.pdbx_description
1 polymer ?
#
loop_
_entity_poly.entity_id
_entity_poly.type
_entity_poly.pdbx_seq_one_letter_code
_entity_poly.pdbx_strand_id
1 'polypeptide(L)'
;MARIRNQKSKNVGVVAEQQQQEQEQQEGYLSRVGGGGGDDNDDNNNGVVQVIESELWDASENVWNGAPISGSEGRSRWTNEKGKPSPSPLDVIPPVGWEFVGEWKIVVKSSNNNDSKGWEYQYQYLRPPKRRRIWLRSLTQQTTTKIITPSRARPSRLIPKTPSPPTTLTTTEVSTKVKRLHATNSFTRTMKKIRDDWNYKGLGCNLYKSFIFPSSIGVAVRLPLTINFDTFDRNPAWPIVSSSVGVFYPPMAAGYLSWSVHVEWVKWIMKYSLGLIPRVILLIYYGRSRQ
;
A
#
# COMPACT_ATOMS: atom_id res chain seq x y z
N MET A 1 41.56 -46.26 9.74
CA MET A 1 40.43 -45.53 10.37
C MET A 1 40.70 -44.02 10.37
N ALA A 2 40.51 -43.30 9.25
CA ALA A 2 40.84 -41.86 9.18
C ALA A 2 39.93 -41.04 8.24
N ARG A 3 38.62 -41.33 8.17
CA ARG A 3 37.71 -40.68 7.20
C ARG A 3 36.48 -39.97 7.79
N ILE A 4 36.28 -40.00 9.12
CA ILE A 4 35.04 -39.50 9.75
C ILE A 4 35.17 -38.07 10.30
N ARG A 5 36.39 -37.54 10.52
CA ARG A 5 36.56 -36.18 11.10
C ARG A 5 36.31 -35.01 10.12
N ASN A 6 36.31 -35.24 8.81
CA ASN A 6 36.31 -34.13 7.84
C ASN A 6 34.92 -33.66 7.38
N GLN A 7 33.84 -34.39 7.72
CA GLN A 7 32.47 -33.94 7.42
C GLN A 7 31.87 -33.03 8.50
N LYS A 8 32.32 -33.16 9.76
CA LYS A 8 31.78 -32.35 10.87
C LYS A 8 32.20 -30.88 10.80
N SER A 9 33.37 -30.59 10.22
CA SER A 9 33.86 -29.21 10.04
C SER A 9 33.08 -28.42 8.96
N LYS A 10 32.70 -29.08 7.85
CA LYS A 10 31.95 -28.43 6.76
C LYS A 10 30.53 -28.02 7.17
N ASN A 11 29.85 -28.81 8.01
CA ASN A 11 28.49 -28.45 8.48
C ASN A 11 28.47 -27.32 9.50
N VAL A 12 29.54 -27.10 10.27
CA VAL A 12 29.59 -26.01 11.25
C VAL A 12 29.79 -24.65 10.56
N GLY A 13 30.55 -24.62 9.45
CA GLY A 13 30.73 -23.39 8.66
C GLY A 13 29.45 -22.88 8.00
N VAL A 14 28.61 -23.76 7.46
CA VAL A 14 27.36 -23.37 6.76
C VAL A 14 26.33 -22.78 7.75
N VAL A 15 26.26 -23.31 8.98
CA VAL A 15 25.35 -22.79 10.00
C VAL A 15 25.82 -21.42 10.51
N ALA A 16 27.13 -21.20 10.62
CA ALA A 16 27.67 -19.90 11.04
C ALA A 16 27.44 -18.80 10.00
N GLU A 17 27.62 -19.10 8.69
CA GLU A 17 27.33 -18.13 7.62
C GLU A 17 25.84 -17.78 7.51
N GLN A 18 24.94 -18.75 7.73
CA GLN A 18 23.49 -18.47 7.78
C GLN A 18 23.12 -17.56 8.95
N GLN A 19 23.66 -17.80 10.15
CA GLN A 19 23.40 -16.96 11.32
C GLN A 19 23.95 -15.55 11.17
N GLN A 20 25.10 -15.40 10.50
CA GLN A 20 25.71 -14.09 10.27
C GLN A 20 24.93 -13.28 9.21
N GLN A 21 24.43 -13.93 8.15
CA GLN A 21 23.53 -13.28 7.19
C GLN A 21 22.17 -12.91 7.80
N GLU A 22 21.63 -13.71 8.72
CA GLU A 22 20.42 -13.37 9.45
C GLU A 22 20.64 -12.18 10.40
N GLN A 23 21.79 -12.10 11.07
CA GLN A 23 22.13 -10.95 11.92
C GLN A 23 22.33 -9.65 11.10
N GLU A 24 23.04 -9.70 9.98
CA GLU A 24 23.21 -8.53 9.10
C GLU A 24 21.90 -8.07 8.45
N GLN A 25 21.00 -9.01 8.14
CA GLN A 25 19.64 -8.66 7.74
C GLN A 25 18.90 -7.97 8.90
N GLN A 26 18.97 -8.53 10.12
CA GLN A 26 18.29 -8.01 11.32
C GLN A 26 18.70 -6.57 11.68
N GLU A 27 19.99 -6.23 11.62
CA GLU A 27 20.47 -4.86 11.86
C GLU A 27 19.99 -3.86 10.79
N GLY A 28 19.64 -4.34 9.59
CA GLY A 28 19.12 -3.53 8.51
C GLY A 28 17.67 -3.05 8.68
N TYR A 29 16.92 -3.58 9.65
CA TYR A 29 15.49 -3.28 9.86
C TYR A 29 15.22 -2.29 11.00
N LEU A 30 16.23 -1.97 11.81
CA LEU A 30 16.10 -1.06 12.94
C LEU A 30 16.35 0.38 12.51
N SER A 31 15.28 1.10 12.21
CA SER A 31 15.32 2.55 12.07
C SER A 31 15.31 3.17 13.48
N ARG A 32 16.43 3.72 13.93
CA ARG A 32 16.47 4.46 15.20
C ARG A 32 15.74 5.79 15.02
N VAL A 33 14.48 5.86 15.45
CA VAL A 33 13.74 7.13 15.53
C VAL A 33 14.24 7.88 16.76
N GLY A 34 15.37 8.56 16.62
CA GLY A 34 15.94 9.44 17.65
C GLY A 34 16.31 10.77 17.00
N GLY A 35 15.31 11.62 16.77
CA GLY A 35 15.45 12.91 16.09
C GLY A 35 14.51 13.94 16.68
N GLY A 36 14.75 14.32 17.93
CA GLY A 36 14.12 15.43 18.62
C GLY A 36 14.99 15.85 19.77
N GLY A 37 15.84 16.87 19.55
CA GLY A 37 16.66 17.46 20.60
C GLY A 37 15.77 18.14 21.64
N GLY A 38 15.86 17.66 22.87
CA GLY A 38 15.20 18.20 24.05
C GLY A 38 15.54 17.29 25.21
N ASP A 39 16.34 17.81 26.14
CA ASP A 39 16.71 17.15 27.39
C ASP A 39 15.47 16.57 28.07
N ASP A 40 15.38 15.25 28.18
CA ASP A 40 14.70 14.54 29.26
C ASP A 40 15.13 13.07 29.24
N ASN A 41 15.47 12.56 30.41
CA ASN A 41 16.32 11.38 30.63
C ASN A 41 15.52 10.08 30.76
N ASP A 42 14.32 9.99 30.19
CA ASP A 42 13.42 8.84 30.31
C ASP A 42 12.84 8.47 28.92
N ASP A 43 12.62 7.17 28.67
CA ASP A 43 11.83 6.58 27.57
C ASP A 43 12.47 6.24 26.20
N ASN A 44 13.79 6.08 26.09
CA ASN A 44 14.43 5.68 24.81
C ASN A 44 14.50 4.17 24.51
N ASN A 45 13.72 3.32 25.21
CA ASN A 45 13.70 1.86 24.98
C ASN A 45 12.71 1.41 23.89
N ASN A 46 12.12 2.35 23.15
CA ASN A 46 11.15 2.04 22.10
C ASN A 46 11.77 2.15 20.71
N GLY A 47 11.69 1.06 19.94
CA GLY A 47 12.13 0.99 18.55
C GLY A 47 10.96 0.95 17.57
N VAL A 48 11.23 1.15 16.28
CA VAL A 48 10.23 0.94 15.22
C VAL A 48 10.85 0.12 14.11
N VAL A 49 10.13 -0.92 13.67
CA VAL A 49 10.46 -1.67 12.46
C VAL A 49 9.65 -1.14 11.30
N GLN A 50 10.32 -0.94 10.16
CA GLN A 50 9.70 -0.49 8.93
C GLN A 50 9.84 -1.53 7.82
N VAL A 51 8.71 -1.89 7.19
CA VAL A 51 8.64 -2.72 5.99
C VAL A 51 7.91 -1.95 4.90
N ILE A 52 8.44 -1.97 3.68
CA ILE A 52 7.88 -1.30 2.52
C ILE A 52 7.32 -2.36 1.57
N GLU A 53 6.03 -2.24 1.28
CA GLU A 53 5.35 -2.99 0.24
C GLU A 53 5.45 -2.21 -1.08
N SER A 54 5.92 -2.83 -2.16
CA SER A 54 6.02 -2.21 -3.48
C SER A 54 5.39 -3.09 -4.55
N GLU A 55 4.55 -2.50 -5.38
CA GLU A 55 3.90 -3.16 -6.51
C GLU A 55 4.07 -2.36 -7.80
N LEU A 56 4.19 -3.08 -8.90
CA LEU A 56 4.28 -2.56 -10.25
C LEU A 56 3.05 -3.00 -11.04
N TRP A 57 2.45 -2.07 -11.77
CA TRP A 57 1.30 -2.38 -12.62
C TRP A 57 1.72 -3.18 -13.84
N ASP A 58 1.10 -4.35 -14.04
CA ASP A 58 1.24 -5.14 -15.25
C ASP A 58 0.05 -4.88 -16.17
N ALA A 59 0.33 -4.23 -17.31
CA ALA A 59 -0.71 -3.88 -18.27
C ALA A 59 -1.23 -5.08 -19.07
N SER A 60 -0.44 -6.16 -19.16
CA SER A 60 -0.85 -7.35 -19.92
C SER A 60 -1.91 -8.15 -19.16
N GLU A 61 -1.75 -8.27 -17.85
CA GLU A 61 -2.65 -8.99 -16.96
C GLU A 61 -3.69 -8.07 -16.29
N ASN A 62 -3.51 -6.74 -16.37
CA ASN A 62 -4.35 -5.76 -15.69
C ASN A 62 -4.37 -5.96 -14.16
N VAL A 63 -3.19 -6.28 -13.59
CA VAL A 63 -3.00 -6.64 -12.18
C VAL A 63 -1.77 -5.93 -11.60
N TRP A 64 -1.79 -5.64 -10.29
CA TRP A 64 -0.62 -5.17 -9.55
C TRP A 64 0.25 -6.36 -9.11
N ASN A 65 1.48 -6.41 -9.61
CA ASN A 65 2.45 -7.47 -9.34
C ASN A 65 3.58 -6.95 -8.41
N GLY A 66 4.29 -7.86 -7.74
CA GLY A 66 5.43 -7.46 -6.89
C GLY A 66 6.49 -6.70 -7.68
N ALA A 67 6.97 -5.57 -7.13
CA ALA A 67 7.96 -4.75 -7.82
C ALA A 67 9.33 -5.46 -7.91
N PRO A 68 10.15 -5.14 -8.93
CA PRO A 68 11.55 -5.57 -8.95
C PRO A 68 12.32 -4.92 -7.81
N ILE A 69 13.18 -5.71 -7.16
CA ILE A 69 14.06 -5.23 -6.09
C ILE A 69 15.34 -4.68 -6.71
N SER A 70 15.79 -3.53 -6.23
CA SER A 70 17.03 -2.92 -6.73
C SER A 70 18.22 -3.80 -6.39
N GLY A 71 18.92 -4.32 -7.40
CA GLY A 71 20.11 -5.16 -7.22
C GLY A 71 19.86 -6.67 -7.09
N SER A 72 18.67 -7.17 -7.43
CA SER A 72 18.43 -8.62 -7.54
C SER A 72 17.61 -8.95 -8.79
N GLU A 73 17.80 -10.15 -9.34
CA GLU A 73 16.98 -10.67 -10.46
C GLU A 73 15.56 -11.09 -10.03
N GLY A 74 15.26 -11.05 -8.72
CA GLY A 74 13.98 -11.42 -8.15
C GLY A 74 12.96 -10.27 -8.09
N ARG A 75 11.67 -10.63 -8.20
CA ARG A 75 10.56 -9.78 -7.79
C ARG A 75 10.23 -10.09 -6.32
N SER A 76 10.30 -9.08 -5.45
CA SER A 76 9.72 -9.18 -4.11
C SER A 76 8.80 -8.00 -3.89
N ARG A 77 7.67 -8.30 -3.26
CA ARG A 77 6.73 -7.29 -2.82
C ARG A 77 7.27 -6.50 -1.62
N TRP A 78 8.20 -7.06 -0.86
CA TRP A 78 8.60 -6.55 0.45
C TRP A 78 10.07 -6.14 0.46
N THR A 79 10.33 -4.90 0.88
CA THR A 79 11.68 -4.36 1.03
C THR A 79 11.82 -3.59 2.34
N ASN A 80 13.03 -3.48 2.86
CA ASN A 80 13.31 -2.57 3.97
C ASN A 80 13.48 -1.11 3.47
N GLU A 81 13.76 -0.18 4.39
CA GLU A 81 14.02 1.23 4.08
C GLU A 81 15.21 1.44 3.12
N LYS A 82 16.17 0.51 3.11
CA LYS A 82 17.36 0.53 2.24
C LYS A 82 17.09 -0.07 0.86
N GLY A 83 15.85 -0.51 0.59
CA GLY A 83 15.45 -1.14 -0.66
C GLY A 83 15.94 -2.59 -0.84
N LYS A 84 16.48 -3.21 0.21
CA LYS A 84 16.87 -4.63 0.20
C LYS A 84 15.63 -5.52 0.39
N PRO A 85 15.65 -6.78 -0.08
CA PRO A 85 14.56 -7.73 0.15
C PRO A 85 14.26 -7.86 1.65
N SER A 86 12.98 -7.92 2.00
CA SER A 86 12.48 -8.11 3.36
C SER A 86 11.48 -9.27 3.40
N PRO A 87 11.32 -9.96 4.54
CA PRO A 87 10.14 -10.79 4.78
C PRO A 87 8.85 -9.95 4.78
N SER A 88 7.71 -10.62 4.64
CA SER A 88 6.39 -9.99 4.80
C SER A 88 6.18 -9.57 6.26
N PRO A 89 5.29 -8.60 6.55
CA PRO A 89 5.02 -8.17 7.92
C PRO A 89 4.70 -9.31 8.91
N LEU A 90 4.06 -10.38 8.44
CA LEU A 90 3.71 -11.53 9.28
C LEU A 90 4.90 -12.44 9.59
N ASP A 91 5.92 -12.42 8.73
CA ASP A 91 7.11 -13.28 8.83
C ASP A 91 8.31 -12.55 9.47
N VAL A 92 8.19 -11.25 9.75
CA VAL A 92 9.25 -10.48 10.41
C VAL A 92 9.32 -10.90 11.88
N ILE A 93 10.52 -11.28 12.33
CA ILE A 93 10.82 -11.68 13.71
C ILE A 93 11.47 -10.49 14.43
N PRO A 94 11.12 -10.19 15.70
CA PRO A 94 11.76 -9.11 16.42
C PRO A 94 13.22 -9.46 16.71
N PRO A 95 14.14 -8.47 16.73
CA PRO A 95 15.54 -8.71 17.08
C PRO A 95 15.69 -9.28 18.50
N VAL A 96 16.81 -9.96 18.75
CA VAL A 96 17.09 -10.54 20.08
C VAL A 96 17.07 -9.45 21.16
N GLY A 97 16.32 -9.71 22.24
CA GLY A 97 16.14 -8.76 23.35
C GLY A 97 15.07 -7.71 23.10
N TRP A 98 14.32 -7.80 22.01
CA TRP A 98 13.17 -6.95 21.71
C TRP A 98 11.91 -7.78 21.54
N GLU A 99 10.77 -7.16 21.81
CA GLU A 99 9.45 -7.72 21.52
C GLU A 99 8.59 -6.71 20.78
N PHE A 100 7.69 -7.20 19.93
CA PHE A 100 6.75 -6.35 19.24
C PHE A 100 5.67 -5.81 20.18
N VAL A 101 5.45 -4.51 20.11
CA VAL A 101 4.34 -3.85 20.80
C VAL A 101 3.23 -3.54 19.80
N GLY A 102 2.08 -4.15 20.01
CA GLY A 102 0.88 -3.93 19.20
C GLY A 102 0.94 -4.57 17.81
N GLU A 103 0.01 -4.14 16.96
CA GLU A 103 -0.14 -4.62 15.58
C GLU A 103 0.63 -3.75 14.57
N TRP A 104 0.85 -4.29 13.38
CA TRP A 104 1.37 -3.51 12.26
C TRP A 104 0.41 -2.39 11.88
N LYS A 105 0.95 -1.19 11.70
CA LYS A 105 0.21 0.00 11.28
C LYS A 105 0.65 0.40 9.89
N ILE A 106 -0.31 0.78 9.05
CA ILE A 106 -0.05 1.35 7.73
C ILE A 106 0.08 2.86 7.87
N VAL A 107 1.13 3.42 7.28
CA VAL A 107 1.32 4.88 7.23
C VAL A 107 0.38 5.47 6.18
N VAL A 108 -0.69 6.11 6.64
CA VAL A 108 -1.59 6.91 5.80
C VAL A 108 -1.21 8.38 5.98
N LYS A 109 -0.49 8.96 5.02
CA LYS A 109 -0.17 10.39 5.04
C LYS A 109 -1.36 11.18 4.48
N SER A 110 -1.69 12.31 5.10
CA SER A 110 -2.68 13.26 4.57
C SER A 110 -2.21 14.03 3.34
N SER A 111 -1.01 13.74 2.82
CA SER A 111 -0.48 14.35 1.59
C SER A 111 -1.21 13.81 0.35
N ASN A 112 -1.41 14.68 -0.64
CA ASN A 112 -2.23 14.48 -1.84
C ASN A 112 -1.97 13.21 -2.71
N ASN A 113 -0.93 12.41 -2.43
CA ASN A 113 -0.55 11.26 -3.24
C ASN A 113 -0.82 9.90 -2.57
N ASN A 114 -1.43 9.87 -1.38
CA ASN A 114 -1.75 8.64 -0.66
C ASN A 114 -3.25 8.35 -0.69
N ASP A 115 -3.62 7.09 -0.97
CA ASP A 115 -5.02 6.65 -0.86
C ASP A 115 -5.42 6.33 0.60
N SER A 116 -6.71 6.08 0.81
CA SER A 116 -7.28 5.67 2.12
C SER A 116 -6.70 4.37 2.69
N LYS A 117 -5.95 3.61 1.89
CA LYS A 117 -5.28 2.35 2.26
C LYS A 117 -3.77 2.52 2.43
N GLY A 118 -3.26 3.75 2.37
CA GLY A 118 -1.85 4.10 2.54
C GLY A 118 -0.96 3.81 1.32
N TRP A 119 -1.53 3.57 0.15
CA TRP A 119 -0.79 3.44 -1.10
C TRP A 119 -0.38 4.81 -1.62
N GLU A 120 0.92 4.99 -1.82
CA GLU A 120 1.50 6.12 -2.51
C GLU A 120 1.82 5.73 -3.95
N TYR A 121 1.26 6.47 -4.91
CA TYR A 121 1.42 6.22 -6.33
C TYR A 121 2.60 7.01 -6.90
N GLN A 122 3.52 6.31 -7.56
CA GLN A 122 4.69 6.87 -8.22
C GLN A 122 4.57 6.68 -9.73
N TYR A 123 4.42 7.80 -10.42
CA TYR A 123 4.43 7.86 -11.87
C TYR A 123 5.81 8.30 -12.34
N GLN A 124 6.50 7.42 -13.07
CA GLN A 124 7.77 7.74 -13.72
C GLN A 124 7.60 7.71 -15.22
N TYR A 125 8.22 8.68 -15.90
CA TYR A 125 8.19 8.78 -17.35
C TYR A 125 8.68 7.48 -18.00
N LEU A 126 7.89 6.94 -18.93
CA LEU A 126 8.16 5.71 -19.69
C LEU A 126 8.31 4.43 -18.85
N ARG A 127 7.88 4.43 -17.59
CA ARG A 127 7.89 3.25 -16.73
C ARG A 127 6.46 2.88 -16.32
N PRO A 128 6.16 1.59 -16.12
CA PRO A 128 4.87 1.18 -15.60
C PRO A 128 4.59 1.88 -14.26
N PRO A 129 3.34 2.25 -13.98
CA PRO A 129 2.96 2.82 -12.68
C PRO A 129 3.45 1.93 -11.54
N LYS A 130 4.05 2.54 -10.52
CA LYS A 130 4.49 1.87 -9.30
C LYS A 130 3.66 2.40 -8.15
N ARG A 131 3.30 1.55 -7.20
CA ARG A 131 2.74 1.99 -5.92
C ARG A 131 3.54 1.42 -4.77
N ARG A 132 3.60 2.16 -3.66
CA ARG A 132 4.27 1.71 -2.43
C ARG A 132 3.40 1.96 -1.20
N ARG A 133 3.55 1.13 -0.18
CA ARG A 133 2.87 1.27 1.11
C ARG A 133 3.83 0.96 2.24
N ILE A 134 3.82 1.78 3.28
CA ILE A 134 4.75 1.67 4.41
C ILE A 134 4.02 1.04 5.60
N TRP A 135 4.61 -0.02 6.14
CA TRP A 135 4.16 -0.74 7.32
C TRP A 135 5.14 -0.47 8.45
N LEU A 136 4.61 -0.09 9.61
CA LEU A 136 5.38 0.19 10.82
C LEU A 136 4.89 -0.67 11.98
N ARG A 137 5.81 -1.11 12.84
CA ARG A 137 5.45 -1.75 14.11
C ARG A 137 6.42 -1.33 15.20
N SER A 138 5.88 -1.07 16.38
CA SER A 138 6.68 -0.68 17.54
C SER A 138 7.39 -1.89 18.15
N LEU A 139 8.57 -1.66 18.69
CA LEU A 139 9.34 -2.60 19.49
C LEU A 139 9.56 -2.01 20.88
N THR A 140 9.54 -2.86 21.90
CA THR A 140 10.04 -2.52 23.23
C THR A 140 11.16 -3.48 23.60
N GLN A 141 12.16 -2.97 24.31
CA GLN A 141 13.22 -3.82 24.83
C GLN A 141 12.64 -4.73 25.91
N GLN A 142 12.94 -6.03 25.83
CA GLN A 142 12.64 -6.94 26.93
C GLN A 142 13.50 -6.54 28.12
N THR A 143 12.89 -5.91 29.12
CA THR A 143 13.53 -5.75 30.42
C THR A 143 13.72 -7.14 30.98
N THR A 144 14.94 -7.66 30.87
CA THR A 144 15.39 -8.86 31.58
C THR A 144 15.30 -8.55 33.06
N THR A 145 14.10 -8.70 33.62
CA THR A 145 13.88 -8.64 35.05
C THR A 145 14.66 -9.84 35.57
N LYS A 146 15.89 -9.60 36.05
CA LYS A 146 16.64 -10.59 36.80
C LYS A 146 15.66 -11.06 37.86
N ILE A 147 15.24 -12.33 37.77
CA ILE A 147 14.48 -12.98 38.83
C ILE A 147 15.44 -12.99 40.01
N ILE A 148 15.37 -11.95 40.84
CA ILE A 148 16.00 -11.93 42.15
C ILE A 148 15.25 -13.02 42.90
N THR A 149 15.91 -14.17 43.03
CA THR A 149 15.44 -15.28 43.85
C THR A 149 15.08 -14.70 45.22
N PRO A 150 13.83 -14.80 45.71
CA PRO A 150 13.52 -14.31 47.03
C PRO A 150 14.35 -15.11 48.04
N SER A 151 15.29 -14.41 48.67
CA SER A 151 16.08 -14.91 49.78
C SER A 151 15.14 -15.40 50.88
N ARG A 152 15.17 -16.72 51.09
CA ARG A 152 14.74 -17.51 52.24
C ARG A 152 14.33 -16.70 53.49
N ALA A 153 13.05 -16.35 53.58
CA ALA A 153 12.43 -15.92 54.84
C ALA A 153 11.70 -17.10 55.50
N ARG A 154 12.31 -17.56 56.60
CA ARG A 154 11.83 -18.26 57.80
C ARG A 154 10.38 -18.86 57.83
N PRO A 155 10.21 -20.11 58.30
CA PRO A 155 8.89 -20.75 58.42
C PRO A 155 8.10 -20.18 59.60
N SER A 156 6.86 -19.74 59.36
CA SER A 156 5.88 -19.45 60.41
C SER A 156 4.65 -20.35 60.26
N ARG A 157 4.47 -21.16 61.30
CA ARG A 157 3.26 -21.82 61.82
C ARG A 157 2.05 -22.10 60.90
N LEU A 158 1.76 -23.40 60.87
CA LEU A 158 0.53 -24.10 60.54
C LEU A 158 -0.74 -23.44 61.13
N ILE A 159 -1.75 -23.22 60.28
CA ILE A 159 -3.18 -23.23 60.65
C ILE A 159 -3.94 -24.05 59.57
N PRO A 160 -4.95 -24.87 59.93
CA PRO A 160 -5.51 -25.90 59.06
C PRO A 160 -6.69 -25.45 58.19
N LYS A 161 -6.65 -25.88 56.92
CA LYS A 161 -7.71 -26.47 56.07
C LYS A 161 -9.18 -26.04 56.28
N THR A 162 -9.82 -25.57 55.20
CA THR A 162 -11.23 -25.90 54.88
C THR A 162 -11.39 -26.00 53.34
N PRO A 163 -12.22 -26.93 52.80
CA PRO A 163 -12.23 -27.31 51.38
C PRO A 163 -13.26 -26.52 50.53
N SER A 164 -13.01 -26.57 49.22
CA SER A 164 -13.59 -25.89 48.05
C SER A 164 -15.11 -26.00 47.80
N PRO A 165 -15.64 -25.26 46.81
CA PRO A 165 -16.00 -25.96 45.57
C PRO A 165 -15.50 -25.25 44.27
N PRO A 166 -15.43 -25.99 43.15
CA PRO A 166 -14.95 -25.48 41.87
C PRO A 166 -16.09 -24.81 41.10
N THR A 167 -15.87 -23.64 40.49
CA THR A 167 -16.85 -23.06 39.57
C THR A 167 -16.14 -22.40 38.38
N THR A 168 -16.01 -23.22 37.35
CA THR A 168 -16.32 -22.95 35.94
C THR A 168 -15.83 -21.62 35.34
N LEU A 169 -14.78 -21.76 34.51
CA LEU A 169 -14.41 -20.80 33.48
C LEU A 169 -15.64 -20.43 32.64
N THR A 170 -16.09 -19.19 32.77
CA THR A 170 -17.11 -18.62 31.90
C THR A 170 -16.41 -18.22 30.61
N THR A 171 -16.30 -19.19 29.68
CA THR A 171 -16.03 -18.90 28.28
C THR A 171 -17.22 -18.12 27.75
N THR A 172 -17.04 -16.81 27.61
CA THR A 172 -18.00 -15.93 26.96
C THR A 172 -18.05 -16.30 25.48
N GLU A 173 -18.90 -17.26 25.13
CA GLU A 173 -19.28 -17.51 23.75
C GLU A 173 -19.96 -16.25 23.22
N VAL A 174 -19.21 -15.44 22.49
CA VAL A 174 -19.76 -14.41 21.62
C VAL A 174 -20.51 -15.14 20.50
N SER A 175 -21.76 -15.49 20.81
CA SER A 175 -22.76 -15.90 19.83
C SER A 175 -22.92 -14.75 18.85
N THR A 176 -22.16 -14.80 17.76
CA THR A 176 -22.41 -13.97 16.59
C THR A 176 -23.70 -14.47 15.97
N LYS A 177 -24.82 -13.98 16.49
CA LYS A 177 -26.12 -14.02 15.82
C LYS A 177 -25.92 -13.40 14.46
N VAL A 178 -25.67 -14.24 13.45
CA VAL A 178 -25.61 -13.86 12.05
C VAL A 178 -27.00 -13.32 11.70
N LYS A 179 -27.18 -12.00 11.85
CA LYS A 179 -28.32 -11.29 11.31
C LYS A 179 -28.35 -11.62 9.83
N ARG A 180 -29.33 -12.41 9.39
CA ARG A 180 -29.63 -12.62 7.98
C ARG A 180 -29.83 -11.24 7.38
N LEU A 181 -28.79 -10.75 6.70
CA LEU A 181 -28.83 -9.51 5.94
C LEU A 181 -29.93 -9.68 4.91
N HIS A 182 -30.99 -8.90 5.05
CA HIS A 182 -32.00 -8.72 4.01
C HIS A 182 -31.27 -8.55 2.68
N ALA A 183 -31.69 -9.31 1.66
CA ALA A 183 -31.19 -9.19 0.30
C ALA A 183 -31.52 -7.77 -0.20
N THR A 184 -30.63 -6.83 0.07
CA THR A 184 -30.69 -5.48 -0.50
C THR A 184 -30.48 -5.63 -1.99
N ASN A 185 -31.40 -5.06 -2.78
CA ASN A 185 -31.31 -5.04 -4.24
C ASN A 185 -29.90 -4.66 -4.71
N SER A 186 -29.41 -5.34 -5.74
CA SER A 186 -28.04 -5.15 -6.27
C SER A 186 -27.75 -3.68 -6.58
N PHE A 187 -28.76 -2.97 -7.08
CA PHE A 187 -28.71 -1.52 -7.35
C PHE A 187 -28.39 -0.69 -6.11
N THR A 188 -29.01 -0.99 -4.96
CA THR A 188 -28.78 -0.27 -3.70
C THR A 188 -27.35 -0.51 -3.20
N ARG A 189 -26.82 -1.72 -3.41
CA ARG A 189 -25.43 -2.05 -3.08
C ARG A 189 -24.44 -1.32 -3.98
N THR A 190 -24.75 -1.19 -5.27
CA THR A 190 -23.94 -0.44 -6.24
C THR A 190 -23.97 1.06 -5.94
N MET A 191 -25.15 1.65 -5.70
CA MET A 191 -25.27 3.05 -5.30
C MET A 191 -24.53 3.35 -4.00
N LYS A 192 -24.60 2.44 -3.02
CA LYS A 192 -23.83 2.58 -1.77
C LYS A 192 -22.32 2.58 -2.05
N LYS A 193 -21.83 1.69 -2.92
CA LYS A 193 -20.42 1.69 -3.35
C LYS A 193 -20.02 2.98 -4.08
N ILE A 194 -20.84 3.45 -5.02
CA ILE A 194 -20.61 4.70 -5.76
C ILE A 194 -20.52 5.88 -4.78
N ARG A 195 -21.45 5.95 -3.83
CA ARG A 195 -21.47 6.99 -2.80
C ARG A 195 -20.25 6.90 -1.89
N ASP A 196 -19.88 5.70 -1.45
CA ASP A 196 -18.75 5.49 -0.55
C ASP A 196 -17.40 5.74 -1.28
N ASP A 197 -17.36 5.65 -2.62
CA ASP A 197 -16.20 5.94 -3.46
C ASP A 197 -16.14 7.40 -3.94
N TRP A 198 -17.21 8.17 -3.73
CA TRP A 198 -17.31 9.57 -4.10
C TRP A 198 -16.61 10.47 -3.07
N ASN A 199 -15.49 11.05 -3.46
CA ASN A 199 -14.77 12.10 -2.77
C ASN A 199 -14.91 13.41 -3.54
N TYR A 200 -15.66 14.37 -3.00
CA TYR A 200 -15.87 15.66 -3.65
C TYR A 200 -14.57 16.48 -3.65
N LYS A 201 -13.95 16.63 -4.82
CA LYS A 201 -12.71 17.40 -5.01
C LYS A 201 -12.95 18.86 -5.43
N GLY A 202 -14.20 19.31 -5.49
CA GLY A 202 -14.57 20.69 -5.81
C GLY A 202 -15.25 20.87 -7.18
N LEU A 203 -15.62 22.12 -7.45
CA LEU A 203 -16.14 22.58 -8.74
C LEU A 203 -15.07 23.43 -9.44
N GLY A 204 -14.99 23.31 -10.75
CA GLY A 204 -14.17 24.21 -11.56
C GLY A 204 -15.02 25.35 -12.13
N CYS A 205 -14.42 26.50 -12.36
CA CYS A 205 -15.03 27.61 -13.11
C CYS A 205 -14.06 28.06 -14.20
N ASN A 206 -14.54 28.12 -15.44
CA ASN A 206 -13.79 28.61 -16.59
C ASN A 206 -14.40 29.91 -17.08
N LEU A 207 -13.58 30.93 -17.29
CA LEU A 207 -13.98 32.17 -17.94
C LEU A 207 -13.53 32.13 -19.40
N TYR A 208 -14.45 32.39 -20.33
CA TYR A 208 -14.19 32.38 -21.77
C TYR A 208 -14.25 33.79 -22.31
N LYS A 209 -13.27 34.14 -23.14
CA LYS A 209 -13.25 35.37 -23.92
C LYS A 209 -13.00 35.03 -25.37
N SER A 210 -13.88 35.49 -26.26
CA SER A 210 -13.64 35.33 -27.70
C SER A 210 -12.59 36.32 -28.17
N PHE A 211 -11.64 35.84 -28.97
CA PHE A 211 -10.67 36.66 -29.72
C PHE A 211 -11.28 37.24 -31.00
N ILE A 212 -12.29 36.57 -31.57
CA ILE A 212 -12.96 37.00 -32.81
C ILE A 212 -14.02 38.07 -32.48
N PHE A 213 -14.72 37.91 -31.35
CA PHE A 213 -15.79 38.82 -30.92
C PHE A 213 -15.41 39.52 -29.61
N PRO A 214 -14.93 40.77 -29.65
CA PRO A 214 -14.51 41.52 -28.46
C PRO A 214 -15.62 41.72 -27.43
N SER A 215 -16.89 41.72 -27.86
CA SER A 215 -18.05 41.80 -26.96
C SER A 215 -18.40 40.47 -26.30
N SER A 216 -17.90 39.34 -26.82
CA SER A 216 -18.30 38.03 -26.31
C SER A 216 -17.51 37.61 -25.08
N ILE A 217 -18.23 37.23 -24.04
CA ILE A 217 -17.73 36.69 -22.77
C ILE A 217 -18.63 35.52 -22.37
N GLY A 218 -18.06 34.54 -21.67
CA GLY A 218 -18.85 33.48 -21.09
C GLY A 218 -18.22 32.90 -19.84
N VAL A 219 -19.03 32.19 -19.08
CA VAL A 219 -18.63 31.48 -17.87
C VAL A 219 -19.16 30.07 -17.97
N ALA A 220 -18.31 29.08 -17.71
CA ALA A 220 -18.75 27.70 -17.57
C ALA A 220 -18.38 27.13 -16.21
N VAL A 221 -19.35 26.45 -15.60
CA VAL A 221 -19.14 25.66 -14.38
C VAL A 221 -18.79 24.24 -14.80
N ARG A 222 -17.66 23.74 -14.30
CA ARG A 222 -17.14 22.41 -14.58
C ARG A 222 -17.50 21.47 -13.44
N LEU A 223 -18.15 20.37 -13.80
CA LEU A 223 -18.51 19.25 -12.95
C LEU A 223 -17.55 18.08 -13.25
N PRO A 224 -16.55 17.83 -12.40
CA PRO A 224 -15.74 16.63 -12.53
C PRO A 224 -16.60 15.40 -12.29
N LEU A 225 -16.85 14.60 -13.34
CA LEU A 225 -17.68 13.40 -13.23
C LEU A 225 -16.87 12.24 -12.68
N THR A 226 -15.62 12.06 -13.13
CA THR A 226 -14.80 10.89 -12.76
C THR A 226 -13.73 11.18 -11.72
N ILE A 227 -13.20 12.41 -11.66
CA ILE A 227 -12.12 12.80 -10.72
C ILE A 227 -12.56 12.67 -9.25
N ASN A 228 -13.86 12.72 -8.99
CA ASN A 228 -14.42 12.56 -7.65
C ASN A 228 -14.51 11.09 -7.20
N PHE A 229 -14.06 10.12 -8.00
CA PHE A 229 -14.07 8.71 -7.59
C PHE A 229 -12.66 8.23 -7.24
N ASP A 230 -12.50 7.66 -6.05
CA ASP A 230 -11.22 7.08 -5.60
C ASP A 230 -10.79 5.92 -6.53
N THR A 231 -11.76 5.22 -7.16
CA THR A 231 -11.49 4.22 -8.19
C THR A 231 -10.73 4.78 -9.40
N PHE A 232 -10.94 6.03 -9.79
CA PHE A 232 -10.22 6.64 -10.91
C PHE A 232 -8.77 6.97 -10.57
N ASP A 233 -8.49 7.42 -9.34
CA ASP A 233 -7.11 7.63 -8.87
C ASP A 233 -6.32 6.30 -8.86
N ARG A 234 -7.00 5.18 -8.58
CA ARG A 234 -6.40 3.84 -8.58
C ARG A 234 -6.15 3.26 -9.98
N ASN A 235 -6.82 3.78 -11.01
CA ASN A 235 -6.77 3.28 -12.38
C ASN A 235 -6.30 4.39 -13.33
N PRO A 236 -4.98 4.66 -13.40
CA PRO A 236 -4.43 5.74 -14.25
C PRO A 236 -4.63 5.52 -15.76
N ALA A 237 -5.11 4.33 -16.14
CA ALA A 237 -5.50 4.01 -17.50
C ALA A 237 -6.82 4.64 -17.94
N TRP A 238 -7.67 5.03 -17.00
CA TRP A 238 -9.04 5.41 -17.31
C TRP A 238 -9.11 6.88 -17.71
N PRO A 239 -9.94 7.23 -18.70
CA PRO A 239 -10.12 8.60 -19.12
C PRO A 239 -10.85 9.39 -18.03
N ILE A 240 -10.28 10.52 -17.66
CA ILE A 240 -10.95 11.48 -16.80
C ILE A 240 -12.05 12.15 -17.61
N VAL A 241 -13.31 12.00 -17.21
CA VAL A 241 -14.45 12.66 -17.83
C VAL A 241 -14.95 13.77 -16.91
N SER A 242 -15.20 14.94 -17.50
CA SER A 242 -15.81 16.09 -16.84
C SER A 242 -16.87 16.67 -17.75
N SER A 243 -18.01 17.06 -17.19
CA SER A 243 -18.94 17.91 -17.91
C SER A 243 -18.73 19.36 -17.51
N SER A 244 -19.14 20.28 -18.38
CA SER A 244 -19.32 21.67 -18.00
C SER A 244 -20.53 22.24 -18.68
N VAL A 245 -21.20 23.17 -18.01
CA VAL A 245 -22.33 23.91 -18.57
C VAL A 245 -21.94 25.38 -18.49
N GLY A 246 -22.03 26.07 -19.63
CA GLY A 246 -21.66 27.47 -19.74
C GLY A 246 -22.75 28.33 -20.34
N VAL A 247 -22.74 29.59 -19.92
CA VAL A 247 -23.60 30.65 -20.45
C VAL A 247 -22.69 31.74 -21.03
N PHE A 248 -23.03 32.19 -22.22
CA PHE A 248 -22.23 33.11 -23.02
C PHE A 248 -23.06 34.32 -23.43
N TYR A 249 -22.37 35.43 -23.71
CA TYR A 249 -22.90 36.62 -24.36
C TYR A 249 -22.30 36.70 -25.78
N PRO A 250 -23.10 36.94 -26.85
CA PRO A 250 -24.57 37.00 -26.89
C PRO A 250 -25.26 35.77 -26.27
N PRO A 251 -26.48 35.90 -25.70
CA PRO A 251 -27.09 34.91 -24.82
C PRO A 251 -27.18 33.53 -25.49
N MET A 252 -26.33 32.62 -25.02
CA MET A 252 -26.24 31.24 -25.49
C MET A 252 -25.88 30.35 -24.31
N ALA A 253 -26.49 29.16 -24.25
CA ALA A 253 -26.10 28.11 -23.32
C ALA A 253 -25.43 26.98 -24.10
N ALA A 254 -24.34 26.44 -23.57
CA ALA A 254 -23.66 25.28 -24.15
C ALA A 254 -23.28 24.28 -23.07
N GLY A 255 -23.50 23.00 -23.37
CA GLY A 255 -23.01 21.88 -22.58
C GLY A 255 -21.77 21.28 -23.25
N TYR A 256 -20.73 21.04 -22.47
CA TYR A 256 -19.52 20.40 -22.93
C TYR A 256 -19.31 19.11 -22.15
N LEU A 257 -18.97 18.05 -22.87
CA LEU A 257 -18.42 16.84 -22.30
C LEU A 257 -16.95 16.78 -22.70
N SER A 258 -16.06 16.82 -21.73
CA SER A 258 -14.63 16.74 -21.96
C SER A 258 -14.10 15.46 -21.35
N TRP A 259 -13.21 14.81 -22.08
CA TRP A 259 -12.46 13.66 -21.58
C TRP A 259 -10.97 13.97 -21.75
N SER A 260 -10.18 13.58 -20.75
CA SER A 260 -8.74 13.74 -20.74
C SER A 260 -8.10 12.45 -20.30
N VAL A 261 -7.07 12.02 -21.00
CA VAL A 261 -6.24 10.86 -20.64
C VAL A 261 -4.85 11.35 -20.26
N HIS A 262 -4.16 10.59 -19.42
CA HIS A 262 -2.75 10.86 -19.11
C HIS A 262 -1.92 10.88 -20.40
N VAL A 263 -0.99 11.83 -20.52
CA VAL A 263 -0.20 12.02 -21.76
C VAL A 263 0.63 10.79 -22.12
N GLU A 264 1.02 10.01 -21.12
CA GLU A 264 1.70 8.73 -21.26
C GLU A 264 0.87 7.72 -22.04
N TRP A 265 -0.45 7.69 -21.84
CA TRP A 265 -1.37 6.83 -22.59
C TRP A 265 -1.51 7.26 -24.03
N VAL A 266 -1.60 8.56 -24.30
CA VAL A 266 -1.62 9.07 -25.68
C VAL A 266 -0.35 8.67 -26.43
N LYS A 267 0.81 8.83 -25.79
CA LYS A 267 2.11 8.43 -26.35
C LYS A 267 2.17 6.92 -26.60
N TRP A 268 1.67 6.11 -25.67
CA TRP A 268 1.64 4.66 -25.81
C TRP A 268 0.72 4.21 -26.94
N ILE A 269 -0.52 4.74 -27.00
CA ILE A 269 -1.47 4.47 -28.08
C ILE A 269 -0.89 4.89 -29.43
N MET A 270 -0.27 6.07 -29.52
CA MET A 270 0.38 6.53 -30.76
C MET A 270 1.49 5.59 -31.22
N LYS A 271 2.33 5.10 -30.31
CA LYS A 271 3.37 4.12 -30.66
C LYS A 271 2.76 2.83 -31.17
N TYR A 272 1.70 2.35 -30.53
CA TYR A 272 1.04 1.10 -30.91
C TYR A 272 0.28 1.24 -32.25
N SER A 273 -0.39 2.36 -32.47
CA SER A 273 -1.10 2.65 -33.72
C SER A 273 -0.13 2.85 -34.88
N LEU A 274 1.03 3.51 -34.67
CA LEU A 274 2.10 3.58 -35.68
C LEU A 274 2.58 2.20 -36.12
N GLY A 275 2.65 1.22 -35.21
CA GLY A 275 3.01 -0.16 -35.53
C GLY A 275 1.93 -0.94 -36.28
N LEU A 276 0.66 -0.53 -36.15
CA LEU A 276 -0.48 -1.16 -36.83
C LEU A 276 -0.66 -0.65 -38.27
N ILE A 277 -0.32 0.61 -38.56
CA ILE A 277 -0.49 1.20 -39.90
C ILE A 277 0.18 0.36 -41.01
N PRO A 278 1.46 -0.06 -40.91
CA PRO A 278 2.09 -0.89 -41.94
C PRO A 278 1.39 -2.23 -42.14
N ARG A 279 0.87 -2.82 -41.06
CA ARG A 279 0.19 -4.12 -41.09
C ARG A 279 -1.17 -4.03 -41.76
N VAL A 280 -1.92 -2.96 -41.50
CA VAL A 280 -3.21 -2.68 -42.16
C VAL A 280 -2.99 -2.38 -43.64
N ILE A 281 -1.96 -1.59 -43.99
CA ILE A 281 -1.60 -1.32 -45.39
C ILE A 281 -1.24 -2.62 -46.13
N LEU A 282 -0.43 -3.49 -45.53
CA LEU A 282 -0.09 -4.79 -46.10
C LEU A 282 -1.34 -5.66 -46.28
N LEU A 283 -2.24 -5.70 -45.29
CA LEU A 283 -3.50 -6.44 -45.37
C LEU A 283 -4.39 -5.95 -46.52
N ILE A 284 -4.50 -4.64 -46.72
CA ILE A 284 -5.25 -4.05 -47.83
C ILE A 284 -4.59 -4.40 -49.16
N TYR A 285 -3.26 -4.32 -49.25
CA TYR A 285 -2.52 -4.61 -50.47
C TYR A 285 -2.64 -6.10 -50.87
N TYR A 286 -2.45 -7.01 -49.92
CA TYR A 286 -2.58 -8.45 -50.14
C TYR A 286 -4.04 -8.90 -50.35
N GLY A 287 -5.01 -8.24 -49.72
CA GLY A 287 -6.43 -8.51 -49.95
C GLY A 287 -6.86 -8.17 -51.38
N ARG A 288 -6.29 -7.10 -51.96
CA ARG A 288 -6.60 -6.64 -53.31
C ARG A 288 -5.95 -7.47 -54.42
N SER A 289 -4.86 -8.18 -54.13
CA SER A 289 -4.19 -9.05 -55.12
C SER A 289 -4.83 -10.44 -55.26
N ARG A 290 -5.85 -10.76 -54.45
CA ARG A 290 -6.57 -12.05 -54.47
C ARG A 290 -7.95 -11.99 -55.11
N GLN A 291 -8.39 -10.80 -55.54
CA GLN A 291 -9.59 -10.59 -56.36
C GLN A 291 -9.16 -10.44 -57.82
#